data_AF-A0A537PAM6-F1
#
_entry.id   AF-A0A537PAM6-F1
#
_cell.length_a   1.000
_cell.length_b   1.000
_cell.length_c   1.000
_cell.angle_alpha   90.00
_cell.angle_beta   90.00
_cell.angle_gamma   90.00
#
_symmetry.space_group_name_H-M   'P 1'
#
loop_
_entity.id
_entity.type
_entity.pdbx_description
1 polymer ?
#
loop_
_entity_poly.entity_id
_entity_poly.type
_entity_poly.pdbx_seq_one_letter_code
_entity_poly.pdbx_strand_id
1 'polypeptide(L)'
;MAVALVGLIALTLFRQRFSHVLESALIWAMLGALLTLGYTYRVELREVADRVLAELIPGYAATRGRAVEIARASGGGFSVAAQVNGARIPMVLDTGASAVVLTQEAAKAAGLPLEVLNYSVNVDTANGRARAAPVTLDRLS
;
A
#
# COMPACT_ATOMS: atom_id res chain seq x y z
N MET A 1 -11.39 -0.21 74.83
CA MET A 1 -12.22 0.41 73.77
C MET A 1 -11.40 1.26 72.78
N ALA A 2 -10.54 2.18 73.22
CA ALA A 2 -9.76 3.06 72.33
C ALA A 2 -8.84 2.32 71.32
N VAL A 3 -8.17 1.24 71.75
CA VAL A 3 -7.27 0.45 70.87
C VAL A 3 -8.03 -0.27 69.74
N ALA A 4 -9.25 -0.77 70.02
CA ALA A 4 -10.10 -1.39 69.01
C ALA A 4 -10.63 -0.37 68.00
N LEU A 5 -10.92 0.85 68.45
CA LEU A 5 -11.37 1.94 67.60
C LEU A 5 -10.25 2.45 66.69
N VAL A 6 -9.04 2.62 67.24
CA VAL A 6 -7.84 3.01 66.48
C VAL A 6 -7.45 1.91 65.49
N GLY A 7 -7.54 0.64 65.88
CA GLY A 7 -7.31 -0.50 64.98
C GLY A 7 -8.33 -0.56 63.83
N LEU A 8 -9.61 -0.28 64.11
CA LEU A 8 -10.66 -0.24 63.09
C LEU A 8 -10.47 0.93 62.12
N ILE A 9 -10.10 2.12 62.63
CA ILE A 9 -9.82 3.32 61.82
C ILE A 9 -8.54 3.12 60.98
N ALA A 10 -7.50 2.52 61.55
CA ALA A 10 -6.29 2.19 60.80
C ALA A 10 -6.57 1.16 59.70
N LEU A 11 -7.39 0.15 59.97
CA LEU A 11 -7.79 -0.86 59.00
C LEU A 11 -8.64 -0.27 57.87
N THR A 12 -9.58 0.64 58.17
CA THR A 12 -10.39 1.31 57.13
C THR A 12 -9.55 2.28 56.29
N LEU A 13 -8.63 3.04 56.89
CA LEU A 13 -7.70 3.92 56.18
C LEU A 13 -6.70 3.14 55.31
N PHE A 14 -6.21 2.00 55.80
CA PHE A 14 -5.32 1.12 55.04
C PHE A 14 -6.06 0.46 53.87
N ARG A 15 -7.31 0.01 54.08
CA ARG A 15 -8.17 -0.53 53.02
C ARG A 15 -8.51 0.52 51.97
N GLN A 16 -8.81 1.75 52.34
CA GLN A 16 -9.08 2.82 51.39
C GLN A 16 -7.84 3.19 50.55
N ARG A 17 -6.66 3.29 51.18
CA ARG A 17 -5.41 3.55 50.45
C ARG A 17 -5.04 2.39 49.51
N PHE A 18 -5.23 1.14 49.93
CA PHE A 18 -5.00 -0.01 49.06
C PHE A 18 -5.98 -0.07 47.88
N SER A 19 -7.25 0.31 48.09
CA SER A 19 -8.22 0.43 47.02
C SER A 19 -7.80 1.45 45.97
N HIS A 20 -7.28 2.61 46.36
CA HIS A 20 -6.78 3.61 45.40
C HIS A 20 -5.50 3.18 44.67
N VAL A 21 -4.60 2.45 45.34
CA VAL A 21 -3.41 1.88 44.69
C VAL A 21 -3.80 0.79 43.69
N LEU A 22 -4.75 -0.07 44.05
CA LEU A 22 -5.27 -1.12 43.17
C LEU A 22 -6.03 -0.54 41.98
N GLU A 23 -6.88 0.47 42.21
CA GLU A 23 -7.59 1.21 41.17
C GLU A 23 -6.62 1.88 40.20
N SER A 24 -5.59 2.56 40.72
CA SER A 24 -4.55 3.17 39.90
C SER A 24 -3.78 2.13 39.09
N ALA A 25 -3.43 0.99 39.69
CA ALA A 25 -2.75 -0.10 39.00
C ALA A 25 -3.62 -0.71 37.89
N LEU A 26 -4.93 -0.88 38.12
CA LEU A 26 -5.87 -1.35 37.11
C LEU A 26 -6.03 -0.35 35.96
N ILE A 27 -6.08 0.96 36.25
CA ILE A 27 -6.12 2.01 35.22
C ILE A 27 -4.85 1.96 34.36
N TRP A 28 -3.67 1.87 34.96
CA TRP A 28 -2.41 1.75 34.21
C TRP A 28 -2.33 0.45 33.41
N ALA A 29 -2.80 -0.67 33.96
CA ALA A 29 -2.86 -1.94 33.25
C ALA A 29 -3.83 -1.87 32.06
N MET A 30 -5.00 -1.24 32.24
CA MET A 30 -5.98 -1.03 31.18
C MET A 30 -5.42 -0.10 30.10
N LEU A 31 -4.78 1.00 30.47
CA LEU A 31 -4.14 1.92 29.53
C LEU A 31 -3.01 1.23 28.76
N GLY A 32 -2.17 0.46 29.44
CA GLY A 32 -1.11 -0.33 28.82
C GLY A 32 -1.66 -1.37 27.84
N ALA A 33 -2.72 -2.09 28.22
CA ALA A 33 -3.41 -3.03 27.36
C ALA A 33 -4.01 -2.32 26.13
N LEU A 34 -4.67 -1.18 26.32
CA LEU A 34 -5.24 -0.38 25.24
C LEU A 34 -4.18 0.12 24.26
N LEU A 35 -3.07 0.64 24.76
CA LEU A 35 -1.93 1.07 23.94
C LEU A 35 -1.29 -0.10 23.20
N THR A 36 -1.16 -1.25 23.85
CA THR A 36 -0.63 -2.47 23.22
C THR A 36 -1.56 -2.95 22.10
N LEU A 37 -2.87 -2.98 22.34
CA LEU A 37 -3.86 -3.33 21.32
C LEU A 37 -3.79 -2.33 20.16
N GLY A 38 -3.83 -1.04 20.44
CA GLY A 38 -3.77 0.01 19.42
C GLY A 38 -2.48 -0.04 18.59
N TYR A 39 -1.34 -0.35 19.23
CA TYR A 39 -0.08 -0.55 18.52
C TYR A 39 -0.09 -1.84 17.69
N THR A 40 -0.63 -2.94 18.23
CA THR A 40 -0.71 -4.23 17.54
C THR A 40 -1.54 -4.11 16.26
N TYR A 41 -2.72 -3.47 16.34
CA TYR A 41 -3.64 -3.29 15.22
C TYR A 41 -3.40 -1.99 14.43
N ARG A 42 -2.24 -1.33 14.61
CA ARG A 42 -1.96 -0.03 14.00
C ARG A 42 -2.00 -0.04 12.48
N VAL A 43 -1.72 -1.19 11.85
CA VAL A 43 -1.68 -1.31 10.39
C VAL A 43 -3.09 -1.43 9.84
N GLU A 44 -3.89 -2.31 10.42
CA GLU A 44 -5.30 -2.52 10.09
C GLU A 44 -6.12 -1.24 10.30
N LEU A 45 -5.88 -0.52 11.40
CA LEU A 45 -6.52 0.76 11.68
C LEU A 45 -6.18 1.83 10.63
N ARG A 46 -4.92 1.87 10.15
CA ARG A 46 -4.50 2.78 9.08
C ARG A 46 -5.17 2.43 7.76
N GLU A 47 -5.27 1.15 7.41
CA GLU A 47 -5.95 0.74 6.18
C GLU A 47 -7.43 1.11 6.16
N VAL A 48 -8.14 0.94 7.28
CA VAL A 48 -9.53 1.35 7.40
C VAL A 48 -9.66 2.88 7.26
N ALA A 49 -8.79 3.63 7.94
CA ALA A 49 -8.78 5.08 7.86
C ALA A 49 -8.52 5.57 6.42
N ASP A 50 -7.54 4.97 5.73
CA ASP A 50 -7.20 5.31 4.35
C ASP A 50 -8.36 5.04 3.38
N ARG A 51 -9.13 3.96 3.57
CA ARG A 51 -10.33 3.68 2.76
C ARG A 51 -11.43 4.71 2.97
N VAL A 52 -11.68 5.07 4.23
CA VAL A 52 -12.69 6.09 4.56
C VAL A 52 -12.28 7.45 3.98
N LEU A 53 -10.99 7.81 4.10
CA LEU A 53 -10.46 9.05 3.53
C LEU A 53 -10.49 9.06 2.01
N ALA A 54 -10.22 7.92 1.34
CA ALA A 54 -10.31 7.80 -0.11
C ALA A 54 -11.75 7.96 -0.64
N GLU A 55 -12.76 7.54 0.13
CA GLU A 55 -14.17 7.74 -0.20
C GLU A 55 -14.59 9.21 -0.02
N LEU A 56 -14.10 9.86 1.04
CA LEU A 56 -14.45 11.24 1.38
C LEU A 56 -13.66 12.28 0.55
N ILE A 57 -12.43 11.95 0.14
CA ILE A 57 -11.50 12.84 -0.54
C ILE A 57 -11.05 12.20 -1.86
N PRO A 58 -11.62 12.63 -3.00
CA PRO A 58 -11.20 12.16 -4.31
C PRO A 58 -9.70 12.40 -4.54
N GLY A 59 -8.94 11.34 -4.83
CA GLY A 59 -7.51 11.41 -5.15
C GLY A 59 -6.54 11.10 -4.00
N TYR A 60 -7.03 10.66 -2.84
CA TYR A 60 -6.16 10.21 -1.74
C TYR A 60 -5.43 8.90 -2.08
N ALA A 61 -4.09 8.90 -2.06
CA ALA A 61 -3.26 7.76 -2.41
C ALA A 61 -2.75 7.01 -1.17
N ALA A 62 -3.25 5.79 -0.93
CA ALA A 62 -2.78 4.89 0.13
C ALA A 62 -1.83 3.83 -0.44
N THR A 63 -0.71 3.57 0.24
CA THR A 63 0.34 2.64 -0.23
C THR A 63 0.44 1.41 0.68
N ARG A 64 0.24 0.19 0.15
CA ARG A 64 0.32 -1.09 0.90
C ARG A 64 1.62 -1.86 0.63
N GLY A 65 2.58 -1.78 1.55
CA GLY A 65 3.69 -2.75 1.67
C GLY A 65 4.57 -2.93 0.41
N ARG A 66 4.86 -4.20 0.06
CA ARG A 66 5.65 -4.61 -1.13
C ARG A 66 4.78 -4.98 -2.35
N ALA A 67 3.47 -4.85 -2.22
CA ALA A 67 2.53 -5.08 -3.32
C ALA A 67 2.30 -3.75 -4.04
N VAL A 68 2.31 -3.79 -5.37
CA VAL A 68 1.90 -2.65 -6.18
C VAL A 68 0.43 -2.86 -6.53
N GLU A 69 -0.45 -2.11 -5.87
CA GLU A 69 -1.86 -2.06 -6.24
C GLU A 69 -2.05 -1.03 -7.34
N ILE A 70 -2.47 -1.48 -8.52
CA ILE A 70 -2.76 -0.60 -9.65
C ILE A 70 -4.28 -0.49 -9.76
N ALA A 71 -4.81 0.70 -9.48
CA ALA A 71 -6.22 0.96 -9.66
C ALA A 71 -6.59 0.89 -11.15
N ARG A 72 -7.79 0.38 -11.43
CA ARG A 72 -8.34 0.35 -12.78
C ARG A 72 -8.59 1.77 -13.26
N ALA A 73 -8.08 2.13 -14.43
CA ALA A 73 -8.37 3.42 -15.05
C ALA A 73 -9.85 3.50 -15.48
N SER A 74 -10.37 4.72 -15.64
CA SER A 74 -11.75 4.96 -16.10
C SER A 74 -12.08 4.26 -17.44
N GLY A 75 -11.08 4.02 -18.29
CA GLY A 75 -11.19 3.26 -19.53
C GLY A 75 -11.19 1.73 -19.38
N GLY A 76 -11.19 1.19 -18.16
CA GLY A 76 -11.27 -0.26 -17.90
C GLY A 76 -9.94 -1.04 -17.97
N GLY A 77 -8.86 -0.39 -18.38
CA GLY A 77 -7.49 -0.96 -18.37
C GLY A 77 -6.71 -0.64 -17.09
N PHE A 78 -5.52 -1.24 -16.97
CA PHE A 78 -4.56 -0.94 -15.92
C PHE A 78 -3.37 -0.21 -16.54
N SER A 79 -3.14 1.03 -16.16
CA SER A 79 -2.04 1.85 -16.67
C SER A 79 -0.91 1.94 -15.66
N VAL A 80 0.33 1.84 -16.13
CA VAL A 80 1.54 1.94 -15.32
C VAL A 80 2.55 2.87 -15.98
N ALA A 81 3.34 3.57 -15.18
CA ALA A 81 4.49 4.31 -15.69
C ALA A 81 5.74 3.46 -15.53
N ALA A 82 6.27 2.94 -16.64
CA ALA A 82 7.48 2.13 -16.66
C ALA A 82 8.69 2.96 -17.15
N GLN A 83 9.89 2.50 -16.84
CA GLN A 83 11.13 2.98 -17.44
C GLN A 83 11.66 1.93 -18.41
N VAL A 84 11.81 2.33 -19.67
CA VAL A 84 12.38 1.51 -20.75
C VAL A 84 13.68 2.18 -21.20
N ASN A 85 14.81 1.49 -21.03
CA ASN A 85 16.14 2.04 -21.31
C ASN A 85 16.40 3.43 -20.66
N GLY A 86 15.74 3.72 -19.53
CA GLY A 86 15.81 4.99 -18.82
C GLY A 86 14.77 6.05 -19.23
N ALA A 87 14.01 5.84 -20.30
CA ALA A 87 12.91 6.71 -20.69
C ALA A 87 11.62 6.33 -19.95
N ARG A 88 10.91 7.31 -19.39
CA ARG A 88 9.61 7.09 -18.74
C ARG A 88 8.52 6.96 -19.81
N ILE A 89 7.91 5.78 -19.90
CA ILE A 89 6.91 5.44 -20.91
C ILE A 89 5.61 4.99 -20.21
N PRO A 90 4.46 5.61 -20.50
CA PRO A 90 3.18 5.10 -20.04
C PRO A 90 2.85 3.79 -20.76
N MET A 91 2.53 2.75 -20.00
CA MET A 91 2.24 1.41 -20.50
C MET A 91 0.90 0.92 -19.96
N VAL A 92 0.31 -0.03 -20.69
CA VAL A 92 -0.89 -0.75 -20.27
C VAL A 92 -0.51 -2.17 -19.90
N LEU A 93 -0.99 -2.65 -18.76
CA LEU A 93 -0.83 -4.04 -18.37
C LEU A 93 -1.83 -4.89 -19.16
N ASP A 94 -1.31 -5.65 -20.11
CA ASP A 94 -2.07 -6.58 -20.95
C ASP A 94 -1.65 -8.02 -20.66
N THR A 95 -2.53 -8.77 -19.97
CA THR A 95 -2.28 -10.19 -19.63
C THR A 95 -2.37 -11.12 -20.83
N GLY A 96 -2.91 -10.66 -21.96
CA GLY A 96 -2.98 -11.43 -23.20
C GLY A 96 -1.73 -11.28 -24.09
N ALA A 97 -0.82 -10.36 -23.75
CA ALA A 97 0.38 -10.12 -24.52
C ALA A 97 1.50 -11.12 -24.15
N SER A 98 2.06 -11.80 -25.16
CA SER A 98 3.21 -12.70 -24.97
C SER A 98 4.55 -11.97 -24.92
N ALA A 99 4.58 -10.69 -25.27
CA ALA A 99 5.78 -9.85 -25.31
C ALA A 99 5.43 -8.39 -25.04
N VAL A 100 6.42 -7.62 -24.61
CA VAL A 100 6.29 -6.15 -24.49
C VAL A 100 6.25 -5.53 -25.87
N VAL A 101 5.17 -4.80 -26.17
CA VAL A 101 5.01 -4.09 -27.44
C VAL A 101 5.17 -2.59 -27.19
N LEU A 102 6.09 -1.98 -27.92
CA LEU A 102 6.28 -0.53 -27.92
C LEU A 102 5.69 0.05 -29.20
N THR A 103 4.98 1.17 -29.08
CA THR A 103 4.65 1.98 -30.26
C THR A 103 5.94 2.56 -30.84
N GLN A 104 5.88 3.03 -32.09
CA GLN A 104 7.06 3.59 -32.73
C GLN A 104 7.58 4.83 -31.98
N GLU A 105 6.68 5.64 -31.44
CA GLU A 105 7.02 6.83 -30.64
C GLU A 105 7.67 6.44 -29.31
N ALA A 106 7.14 5.42 -28.63
CA ALA A 106 7.68 4.88 -27.39
C ALA A 106 9.08 4.27 -27.62
N ALA A 107 9.25 3.50 -28.69
CA ALA A 107 10.53 2.91 -29.07
C ALA A 107 11.58 3.99 -29.39
N LYS A 108 11.18 5.06 -30.08
CA LYS A 108 12.03 6.24 -30.32
C LYS A 108 12.43 6.93 -29.02
N ALA A 109 11.47 7.12 -28.10
CA ALA A 109 11.73 7.71 -26.79
C ALA A 109 12.68 6.86 -25.95
N ALA A 110 12.62 5.53 -26.09
CA ALA A 110 13.55 4.58 -25.48
C ALA A 110 14.94 4.51 -26.17
N GLY A 111 15.18 5.33 -27.21
CA GLY A 111 16.46 5.40 -27.92
C GLY A 111 16.74 4.23 -28.86
N LEU A 112 15.72 3.45 -29.25
CA LEU A 112 15.89 2.34 -30.18
C LEU A 112 16.13 2.87 -31.62
N PRO A 113 17.06 2.30 -32.38
CA PRO A 113 17.45 2.81 -33.70
C PRO A 113 16.47 2.33 -34.79
N LEU A 114 15.29 2.95 -34.84
CA LEU A 114 14.15 2.53 -35.66
C LEU A 114 14.47 2.36 -37.16
N GLU A 115 15.41 3.16 -37.68
CA GLU A 115 15.75 3.20 -39.10
C GLU A 115 16.47 1.94 -39.57
N VAL A 116 17.11 1.21 -38.66
CA VAL A 116 17.86 -0.03 -38.97
C VAL A 116 17.15 -1.29 -38.48
N LEU A 117 15.96 -1.16 -37.86
CA LEU A 117 15.21 -2.29 -37.35
C LEU A 117 14.59 -3.12 -38.49
N ASN A 118 14.72 -4.45 -38.38
CA ASN A 118 14.08 -5.38 -39.30
C ASN A 118 12.68 -5.77 -38.80
N TYR A 119 11.65 -5.22 -39.42
CA TYR A 119 10.25 -5.55 -39.13
C TYR A 119 9.85 -6.87 -39.79
N SER A 120 10.33 -7.99 -39.26
CA SER A 120 10.17 -9.33 -39.84
C SER A 120 9.10 -10.19 -39.15
N VAL A 121 8.64 -9.81 -37.96
CA VAL A 121 7.69 -10.60 -37.17
C VAL A 121 6.26 -10.18 -37.50
N ASN A 122 5.43 -11.11 -37.93
CA ASN A 122 4.00 -10.86 -38.08
C ASN A 122 3.32 -10.97 -36.71
N VAL A 123 2.52 -9.96 -36.37
CA VAL A 123 1.72 -9.93 -35.13
C VAL A 123 0.25 -9.78 -35.50
N ASP A 124 -0.58 -10.64 -34.93
CA ASP A 124 -2.04 -10.51 -35.01
C ASP A 124 -2.51 -9.64 -33.85
N THR A 125 -3.16 -8.52 -34.17
CA THR A 125 -3.75 -7.60 -33.20
C THR A 125 -5.27 -7.60 -33.36
N ALA A 126 -5.99 -7.01 -32.42
CA ALA A 126 -7.44 -6.83 -32.53
C ALA A 126 -7.85 -6.02 -33.79
N ASN A 127 -6.96 -5.16 -34.28
CA ASN A 127 -7.19 -4.34 -35.48
C ASN A 127 -6.67 -5.00 -36.78
N GLY A 128 -6.25 -6.27 -36.71
CA GLY A 128 -5.70 -7.02 -37.84
C GLY A 128 -4.19 -7.28 -37.72
N ARG A 129 -3.58 -7.66 -38.84
CA ARG A 129 -2.17 -8.03 -38.93
C ARG A 129 -1.28 -6.82 -39.04
N ALA A 130 -0.21 -6.80 -38.25
CA ALA A 130 0.87 -5.83 -38.36
C ALA A 130 2.22 -6.54 -38.39
N ARG A 131 3.28 -5.80 -38.74
CA ARG A 131 4.65 -6.27 -38.61
C ARG A 131 5.36 -5.56 -37.47
N ALA A 132 6.14 -6.31 -36.70
CA ALA A 132 6.96 -5.83 -35.60
C ALA A 132 8.42 -6.16 -35.85
N ALA A 133 9.31 -5.35 -35.28
CA ALA A 133 10.73 -5.63 -35.23
C ALA A 133 11.09 -6.22 -33.85
N PRO A 134 11.72 -7.40 -33.80
CA PRO A 134 12.19 -7.94 -32.54
C PRO A 134 13.39 -7.14 -32.06
N VAL A 135 13.33 -6.65 -30.83
CA VAL A 135 14.41 -5.92 -30.17
C VAL A 135 14.64 -6.48 -28.77
N THR A 136 15.86 -6.33 -28.27
CA THR A 136 16.16 -6.56 -26.86
C THR A 136 16.24 -5.22 -26.16
N LEU A 137 15.54 -5.09 -25.04
CA LEU A 137 15.60 -3.90 -24.19
C LEU A 137 16.76 -4.08 -23.20
N ASP A 138 17.54 -3.02 -23.00
CA ASP A 138 18.66 -3.04 -22.04
C ASP A 138 18.15 -3.06 -20.61
N ARG A 139 17.04 -2.37 -20.35
CA ARG A 139 16.41 -2.29 -19.03
C ARG A 139 14.91 -2.03 -19.12
N LEU A 140 14.17 -2.73 -18.27
CA LEU A 140 12.76 -2.48 -17.97
C LEU A 140 12.57 -2.46 -16.45
N SER A 141 12.01 -1.38 -15.90
CA SER A 141 11.76 -1.22 -14.45
C SER A 141 10.57 -0.33 -14.14
#